data_AF-A0A534R6W7-F1
#
_entry.id   AF-A0A534R6W7-F1
#
_cell.length_a   1.000
_cell.length_b   1.000
_cell.length_c   1.000
_cell.angle_alpha   90.00
_cell.angle_beta   90.00
_cell.angle_gamma   90.00
#
_symmetry.space_group_name_H-M   'P 1'
#
loop_
_entity.id
_entity.type
_entity.pdbx_description
1 polymer ?
#
loop_
_entity_poly.entity_id
_entity_poly.type
_entity_poly.pdbx_seq_one_letter_code
_entity_poly.pdbx_strand_id
1 'polypeptide(L)'
;MRDETNGAGTGSEQDVSQLATAVLAAHLPAASPWMPRREMEELLRRGPDAAPPLIDVLRRAQGRGDPLWPIVVLGELRRGDAIPTLGLFLGRMEGGVNVAAAEALGKIGPPALPYLVATAAGEDRGRRLAAYGALAMIPTDEAHRRLKDALARDRALGDVIARALVQQGRPEAIAALAASAVHAPKWMRREFESAIAALVHGPVAPDPVERDWRLRYRRLPALGWNFPLTWLGVAALVHRSGPRARARAARGPLSLTLFDAITDIAARREGRPCRRCGGVYWRPAGLRVCRHTAEAMVELQAARLDRWLAAGVTDVWTALDDCDAAELRIARRGGSALQRDLVAVGRATLFWLVTIRCEDLHIGLQRLRLISNDLRDPSRNDPASPHRIPYFSPLTLRFAHVNPHNFS
;
A
#
# COMPACT_ATOMS: atom_id res chain seq x y z
N MET A 1 35.28 18.76 5.31
CA MET A 1 35.83 18.47 3.97
C MET A 1 36.06 16.97 3.84
N ARG A 2 35.04 16.28 3.33
CA ARG A 2 35.03 15.00 2.59
C ARG A 2 33.56 14.73 2.24
N ASP A 3 33.30 14.82 0.95
CA ASP A 3 32.02 14.77 0.22
C ASP A 3 30.99 13.74 0.69
N GLU A 4 29.83 14.21 1.18
CA GLU A 4 28.56 13.45 1.14
C GLU A 4 27.33 14.37 0.91
N THR A 5 27.53 15.60 0.42
CA THR A 5 26.44 16.51 0.06
C THR A 5 26.04 16.46 -1.42
N ASN A 6 26.66 15.61 -2.24
CA ASN A 6 26.22 15.32 -3.61
C ASN A 6 25.35 14.06 -3.64
N GLY A 7 24.06 14.25 -3.34
CA GLY A 7 23.02 13.23 -3.51
C GLY A 7 21.66 13.83 -3.86
N ALA A 8 21.61 15.11 -4.23
CA ALA A 8 20.57 15.61 -5.11
C ALA A 8 21.05 15.28 -6.53
N GLY A 9 20.37 14.35 -7.19
CA GLY A 9 20.81 13.76 -8.46
C GLY A 9 21.09 14.79 -9.55
N THR A 10 22.35 15.19 -9.64
CA THR A 10 23.02 15.68 -10.86
C THR A 10 24.01 14.63 -11.35
N GLY A 11 23.69 13.34 -11.13
CA GLY A 11 24.33 12.26 -11.85
C GLY A 11 23.90 12.37 -13.31
N SER A 12 24.86 12.64 -14.19
CA SER A 12 24.76 12.61 -15.65
C SER A 12 23.50 11.93 -16.16
N GLU A 13 22.57 12.70 -16.73
CA GLU A 13 21.43 12.20 -17.49
C GLU A 13 21.95 11.49 -18.74
N GLN A 14 22.53 10.31 -18.57
CA GLN A 14 22.49 9.32 -19.63
C GLN A 14 21.02 9.02 -19.83
N ASP A 15 20.53 9.34 -21.02
CA ASP A 15 19.19 9.00 -21.44
C ASP A 15 18.99 7.49 -21.24
N VAL A 16 18.21 7.13 -20.21
CA VAL A 16 17.98 5.74 -19.77
C VAL A 16 17.51 4.87 -20.94
N SER A 17 16.87 5.48 -21.94
CA SER A 17 16.44 4.82 -23.17
C SER A 17 17.61 4.30 -24.03
N GLN A 18 18.80 4.91 -23.95
CA GLN A 18 19.98 4.55 -24.73
C GLN A 18 20.77 3.38 -24.11
N LEU A 19 20.53 3.06 -22.84
CA LEU A 19 21.23 1.98 -22.16
C LEU A 19 20.72 0.60 -22.59
N ALA A 20 21.63 -0.38 -22.71
CA ALA A 20 21.25 -1.76 -23.00
C ALA A 20 20.42 -2.37 -21.87
N THR A 21 19.49 -3.29 -22.19
CA THR A 21 18.56 -3.88 -21.22
C THR A 21 19.29 -4.59 -20.07
N ALA A 22 20.39 -5.26 -20.39
CA ALA A 22 21.23 -5.91 -19.38
C ALA A 22 21.90 -4.91 -18.43
N VAL A 23 22.28 -3.73 -18.92
CA VAL A 23 22.89 -2.66 -18.12
C VAL A 23 21.86 -2.08 -17.15
N LEU A 24 20.67 -1.76 -17.64
CA LEU A 24 19.55 -1.30 -16.79
C LEU A 24 19.21 -2.31 -15.71
N ALA A 25 19.06 -3.59 -16.07
CA ALA A 25 18.77 -4.65 -15.11
C ALA A 25 19.88 -4.79 -14.05
N ALA A 26 21.15 -4.64 -14.44
CA ALA A 26 22.29 -4.74 -13.53
C ALA A 26 22.42 -3.54 -12.58
N HIS A 27 21.90 -2.37 -12.93
CA HIS A 27 21.92 -1.19 -12.07
C HIS A 27 20.87 -1.23 -10.97
N LEU A 28 19.73 -1.91 -11.20
CA LEU A 28 18.63 -1.95 -10.24
C LEU A 28 19.08 -2.30 -8.80
N PRO A 29 19.85 -3.38 -8.53
CA PRO A 29 20.19 -3.74 -7.15
C PRO A 29 21.06 -2.72 -6.41
N ALA A 30 21.74 -1.81 -7.13
CA ALA A 30 22.62 -0.81 -6.55
C ALA A 30 21.90 0.50 -6.16
N ALA A 31 20.68 0.73 -6.64
CA ALA A 31 19.97 2.01 -6.49
C ALA A 31 19.45 2.31 -5.07
N SER A 32 19.57 1.36 -4.13
CA SER A 32 19.05 1.50 -2.75
C SER A 32 19.68 2.71 -2.03
N PRO A 33 18.92 3.50 -1.24
CA PRO A 33 17.52 3.31 -0.85
C PRO A 33 16.51 3.91 -1.84
N TRP A 34 16.94 4.50 -2.95
CA TRP A 34 16.05 5.16 -3.90
C TRP A 34 15.45 4.14 -4.87
N MET A 35 14.21 4.40 -5.29
CA MET A 35 13.58 3.60 -6.33
C MET A 35 14.06 4.12 -7.69
N PRO A 36 14.77 3.30 -8.51
CA PRO A 36 15.22 3.68 -9.86
C PRO A 36 14.03 3.67 -10.83
N ARG A 37 13.10 4.62 -10.64
CA ARG A 37 11.79 4.65 -11.30
C ARG A 37 11.92 4.66 -12.82
N ARG A 38 12.80 5.50 -13.37
CA ARG A 38 12.97 5.68 -14.81
C ARG A 38 13.50 4.40 -15.47
N GLU A 39 14.46 3.73 -14.84
CA GLU A 39 15.03 2.45 -15.28
C GLU A 39 13.99 1.33 -15.22
N MET A 40 13.19 1.29 -14.16
CA MET A 40 12.10 0.31 -14.03
C MET A 40 11.01 0.56 -15.10
N GLU A 41 10.61 1.81 -15.35
CA GLU A 41 9.66 2.17 -16.40
C GLU A 41 10.18 1.82 -17.79
N GLU A 42 11.46 2.07 -18.06
CA GLU A 42 12.15 1.69 -19.29
C GLU A 42 12.11 0.17 -19.51
N LEU A 43 12.49 -0.61 -18.49
CA LEU A 43 12.45 -2.07 -18.55
C LEU A 43 11.03 -2.59 -18.79
N LEU A 44 10.02 -1.99 -18.16
CA LEU A 44 8.62 -2.33 -18.41
C LEU A 44 8.17 -1.97 -19.83
N ARG A 45 8.65 -0.85 -20.39
CA ARG A 45 8.36 -0.46 -21.77
C ARG A 45 8.95 -1.44 -22.79
N ARG A 46 10.13 -2.00 -22.49
CA ARG A 46 10.77 -3.06 -23.30
C ARG A 46 10.05 -4.40 -23.20
N GLY A 47 9.21 -4.59 -22.18
CA GLY A 47 8.32 -5.74 -22.08
C GLY A 47 9.08 -7.07 -21.91
N PRO A 48 8.71 -8.14 -22.64
CA PRO A 48 9.22 -9.48 -22.41
C PRO A 48 10.76 -9.62 -22.46
N ASP A 49 11.43 -8.82 -23.29
CA ASP A 49 12.88 -8.87 -23.48
C ASP A 49 13.67 -8.43 -22.25
N ALA A 50 13.02 -7.74 -21.31
CA ALA A 50 13.62 -7.36 -20.04
C ALA A 50 13.70 -8.52 -19.04
N ALA A 51 12.88 -9.57 -19.19
CA ALA A 51 12.81 -10.64 -18.19
C ALA A 51 14.08 -11.51 -18.09
N PRO A 52 14.71 -11.98 -19.19
CA PRO A 52 15.91 -12.81 -19.07
C PRO A 52 17.07 -12.11 -18.34
N PRO A 53 17.42 -10.84 -18.66
CA PRO A 53 18.45 -10.12 -17.91
C PRO A 53 18.11 -9.94 -16.42
N LEU A 54 16.85 -9.66 -16.08
CA LEU A 54 16.41 -9.52 -14.69
C LEU A 54 16.47 -10.85 -13.91
N ILE A 55 16.09 -11.96 -14.56
CA ILE A 55 16.23 -13.31 -14.01
C ILE A 55 17.70 -13.63 -13.76
N ASP A 56 18.57 -13.33 -14.72
CA ASP A 56 20.02 -13.53 -14.59
C ASP A 56 20.61 -12.71 -13.45
N VAL A 57 20.21 -11.45 -13.31
CA VAL A 57 20.62 -10.58 -12.20
C VAL A 57 20.21 -11.20 -10.87
N LEU A 58 18.94 -11.60 -10.70
CA LEU A 58 18.48 -12.22 -9.45
C LEU A 58 19.15 -13.56 -9.14
N ARG A 59 19.48 -14.37 -10.17
CA ARG A 59 20.18 -15.66 -9.98
C ARG A 59 21.64 -15.47 -9.59
N ARG A 60 22.34 -14.49 -10.17
CA ARG A 60 23.75 -14.19 -9.87
C ARG A 60 23.91 -13.39 -8.57
N ALA A 61 22.92 -12.57 -8.23
CA ALA A 61 22.94 -11.67 -7.09
C ALA A 61 22.41 -12.30 -5.79
N GLN A 62 22.60 -13.61 -5.56
CA GLN A 62 22.19 -14.30 -4.32
C GLN A 62 23.00 -13.83 -3.09
N GLY A 63 22.92 -12.54 -2.75
CA GLY A 63 23.58 -11.90 -1.62
C GLY A 63 24.09 -10.47 -1.88
N ARG A 64 24.12 -9.97 -3.13
CA ARG A 64 24.69 -8.64 -3.46
C ARG A 64 23.61 -7.67 -3.92
N GLY A 65 23.48 -6.53 -3.23
CA GLY A 65 22.51 -5.48 -3.57
C GLY A 65 21.07 -5.76 -3.12
N ASP A 66 20.16 -4.87 -3.49
CA ASP A 66 18.74 -4.91 -3.17
C ASP A 66 17.94 -5.67 -4.26
N PRO A 67 17.48 -6.91 -4.01
CA PRO A 67 16.76 -7.69 -5.02
C PRO A 67 15.33 -7.20 -5.25
N LEU A 68 14.86 -6.22 -4.48
CA LEU A 68 13.48 -5.75 -4.52
C LEU A 68 13.08 -5.22 -5.89
N TRP A 69 13.88 -4.33 -6.49
CA TRP A 69 13.48 -3.68 -7.74
C TRP A 69 13.36 -4.67 -8.91
N PRO A 70 14.33 -5.59 -9.14
CA PRO A 70 14.15 -6.62 -10.16
C PRO A 70 12.93 -7.52 -9.91
N ILE A 71 12.63 -7.86 -8.65
CA ILE A 71 11.44 -8.65 -8.28
C ILE A 71 10.15 -7.91 -8.66
N VAL A 72 10.08 -6.61 -8.34
CA VAL A 72 8.92 -5.76 -8.68
C VAL A 72 8.72 -5.71 -10.19
N VAL A 73 9.78 -5.43 -10.96
CA VAL A 73 9.70 -5.35 -12.43
C VAL A 73 9.26 -6.69 -13.03
N LEU A 74 9.83 -7.82 -12.58
CA LEU A 74 9.40 -9.14 -13.06
C LEU A 74 7.93 -9.44 -12.75
N GLY A 75 7.43 -9.00 -11.60
CA GLY A 75 6.02 -9.10 -11.24
C GLY A 75 5.10 -8.29 -12.17
N GLU A 76 5.51 -7.08 -12.54
CA GLU A 76 4.77 -6.24 -13.48
C GLU A 76 4.82 -6.76 -14.93
N LEU A 77 5.91 -7.42 -15.32
CA LEU A 77 6.01 -8.12 -16.62
C LEU A 77 5.12 -9.37 -16.71
N ARG A 78 4.71 -9.93 -15.56
CA ARG A 78 3.78 -11.07 -15.43
C ARG A 78 4.18 -12.32 -16.24
N ARG A 79 5.49 -12.61 -16.29
CA ARG A 79 5.99 -13.76 -17.04
C ARG A 79 6.13 -15.02 -16.19
N GLY A 80 5.65 -16.14 -16.72
CA GLY A 80 5.72 -17.45 -16.05
C GLY A 80 7.14 -18.02 -15.92
N ASP A 81 8.06 -17.68 -16.81
CA ASP A 81 9.47 -18.11 -16.73
C ASP A 81 10.23 -17.51 -15.52
N ALA A 82 9.72 -16.42 -14.95
CA ALA A 82 10.25 -15.82 -13.74
C ALA A 82 9.85 -16.56 -12.44
N ILE A 83 8.84 -17.45 -12.48
CA ILE A 83 8.29 -18.12 -11.29
C ILE A 83 9.37 -18.79 -10.42
N PRO A 84 10.27 -19.64 -10.96
CA PRO A 84 11.27 -20.31 -10.13
C PRO A 84 12.22 -19.32 -9.44
N THR A 85 12.60 -18.26 -10.14
CA THR A 85 13.52 -17.23 -9.65
C THR A 85 12.87 -16.39 -8.56
N LEU A 86 11.63 -15.92 -8.77
CA LEU A 86 10.86 -15.19 -7.77
C LEU A 86 10.62 -16.04 -6.50
N GLY A 87 10.37 -17.33 -6.70
CA GLY A 87 10.17 -18.30 -5.64
C GLY A 87 11.34 -18.47 -4.66
N LEU A 88 12.57 -18.13 -5.06
CA LEU A 88 13.74 -18.12 -4.17
C LEU A 88 13.60 -17.09 -3.05
N PHE A 89 12.84 -16.02 -3.28
CA PHE A 89 12.75 -14.87 -2.37
C PHE A 89 11.58 -14.95 -1.38
N LEU A 90 10.68 -15.94 -1.49
CA LEU A 90 9.53 -16.09 -0.59
C LEU A 90 9.91 -16.30 0.88
N GLY A 91 11.12 -16.80 1.17
CA GLY A 91 11.63 -16.96 2.53
C GLY A 91 12.37 -15.75 3.09
N ARG A 92 12.63 -14.71 2.27
CA ARG A 92 13.51 -13.59 2.63
C ARG A 92 12.72 -12.47 3.31
N MET A 93 12.63 -12.56 4.63
CA MET A 93 11.77 -11.69 5.45
C MET A 93 12.31 -10.25 5.62
N GLU A 94 13.55 -9.97 5.24
CA GLU A 94 14.13 -8.63 5.32
C GLU A 94 13.62 -7.70 4.21
N GLY A 95 13.42 -6.42 4.56
CA GLY A 95 13.19 -5.35 3.57
C GLY A 95 11.95 -5.53 2.70
N GLY A 96 10.97 -6.34 3.12
CA GLY A 96 9.75 -6.60 2.34
C GLY A 96 9.96 -7.46 1.08
N VAL A 97 11.11 -8.10 0.93
CA VAL A 97 11.45 -8.88 -0.27
C VAL A 97 10.52 -10.08 -0.46
N ASN A 98 10.19 -10.80 0.61
CA ASN A 98 9.21 -11.90 0.56
C ASN A 98 7.82 -11.44 0.12
N VAL A 99 7.39 -10.26 0.58
CA VAL A 99 6.10 -9.65 0.21
C VAL A 99 6.12 -9.31 -1.28
N ALA A 100 7.21 -8.71 -1.77
CA ALA A 100 7.35 -8.39 -3.19
C ALA A 100 7.37 -9.63 -4.08
N ALA A 101 8.05 -10.69 -3.66
CA ALA A 101 8.06 -11.96 -4.38
C ALA A 101 6.66 -12.60 -4.41
N ALA A 102 5.92 -12.56 -3.29
CA ALA A 102 4.55 -13.05 -3.23
C ALA A 102 3.61 -12.22 -4.13
N GLU A 103 3.71 -10.89 -4.08
CA GLU A 103 2.94 -9.99 -4.94
C GLU A 103 3.26 -10.22 -6.43
N ALA A 104 4.53 -10.40 -6.78
CA ALA A 104 4.95 -10.70 -8.15
C ALA A 104 4.36 -12.03 -8.66
N LEU A 105 4.42 -13.10 -7.85
CA LEU A 105 3.80 -14.39 -8.18
C LEU A 105 2.27 -14.28 -8.27
N GLY A 106 1.64 -13.50 -7.40
CA GLY A 106 0.21 -13.19 -7.47
C GLY A 106 -0.19 -12.49 -8.77
N LYS A 107 0.62 -11.52 -9.21
CA LYS A 107 0.42 -10.79 -10.48
C LYS A 107 0.61 -11.66 -11.71
N ILE A 108 1.53 -12.64 -11.67
CA ILE A 108 1.68 -13.65 -12.73
C ILE A 108 0.39 -14.47 -12.85
N GLY A 109 -0.30 -14.74 -11.75
CA GLY A 109 -1.64 -15.33 -11.76
C GLY A 109 -1.64 -16.86 -11.85
N PRO A 110 -2.60 -17.47 -12.58
CA PRO A 110 -2.78 -18.93 -12.64
C PRO A 110 -1.51 -19.77 -12.92
N PRO A 111 -0.56 -19.33 -13.78
CA PRO A 111 0.68 -20.09 -14.01
C PRO A 111 1.52 -20.32 -12.75
N ALA A 112 1.41 -19.46 -11.73
CA ALA A 112 2.14 -19.60 -10.46
C ALA A 112 1.50 -20.62 -9.50
N LEU A 113 0.25 -21.06 -9.76
CA LEU A 113 -0.50 -21.92 -8.83
C LEU A 113 0.23 -23.21 -8.43
N PRO A 114 0.80 -24.02 -9.37
CA PRO A 114 1.47 -25.26 -8.98
C PRO A 114 2.63 -25.01 -8.01
N TYR A 115 3.42 -23.96 -8.28
CA TYR A 115 4.55 -23.56 -7.43
C TYR A 115 4.09 -23.10 -6.04
N LEU A 116 3.05 -22.27 -5.99
CA LEU A 116 2.50 -21.74 -4.73
C LEU A 116 1.85 -22.83 -3.88
N VAL A 117 1.13 -23.77 -4.48
CA VAL A 117 0.52 -24.92 -3.78
C VAL A 117 1.60 -25.82 -3.20
N ALA A 118 2.65 -26.14 -3.98
CA ALA A 118 3.79 -26.90 -3.47
C ALA A 118 4.51 -26.16 -2.32
N THR A 119 4.70 -24.84 -2.47
CA THR A 119 5.33 -24.01 -1.43
C THR A 119 4.49 -23.97 -0.15
N ALA A 120 3.17 -23.84 -0.27
CA ALA A 120 2.23 -23.88 0.85
C ALA A 120 2.20 -25.27 1.53
N ALA A 121 2.56 -26.35 0.84
CA ALA A 121 2.67 -27.68 1.42
C ALA A 121 3.99 -27.93 2.17
N GLY A 122 5.02 -27.10 1.96
CA GLY A 122 6.35 -27.26 2.54
C GLY A 122 6.47 -26.89 4.03
N GLU A 123 7.65 -27.13 4.61
CA GLU A 123 7.89 -26.98 6.05
C GLU A 123 8.25 -25.55 6.49
N ASP A 124 8.79 -24.73 5.59
CA ASP A 124 9.20 -23.36 5.90
C ASP A 124 7.97 -22.46 6.08
N ARG A 125 7.78 -22.02 7.33
CA ARG A 125 6.65 -21.16 7.72
C ARG A 125 6.63 -19.81 7.00
N GLY A 126 7.79 -19.18 6.77
CA GLY A 126 7.88 -17.89 6.08
C GLY A 126 7.46 -18.00 4.63
N ARG A 127 7.94 -19.05 3.94
CA ARG A 127 7.55 -19.38 2.56
C ARG A 127 6.08 -19.71 2.45
N ARG A 128 5.52 -20.49 3.38
CA ARG A 128 4.07 -20.79 3.41
C ARG A 128 3.23 -19.53 3.58
N LEU A 129 3.59 -18.65 4.52
CA LEU A 129 2.92 -17.37 4.73
C LEU A 129 2.89 -16.54 3.44
N ALA A 130 4.05 -16.39 2.79
CA ALA A 130 4.16 -15.65 1.54
C ALA A 130 3.34 -16.32 0.41
N ALA A 131 3.33 -17.65 0.35
CA ALA A 131 2.52 -18.40 -0.61
C ALA A 131 1.02 -18.18 -0.43
N TYR A 132 0.51 -18.16 0.81
CA TYR A 132 -0.91 -17.82 1.07
C TYR A 132 -1.25 -16.39 0.67
N GLY A 133 -0.33 -15.45 0.91
CA GLY A 133 -0.47 -14.07 0.42
C GLY A 133 -0.54 -13.98 -1.10
N ALA A 134 0.30 -14.73 -1.83
CA ALA A 134 0.27 -14.79 -3.29
C ALA A 134 -1.02 -15.44 -3.82
N LEU A 135 -1.46 -16.56 -3.21
CA LEU A 135 -2.72 -17.23 -3.56
C LEU A 135 -3.94 -16.33 -3.37
N ALA A 136 -3.92 -15.44 -2.36
CA ALA A 136 -4.97 -14.45 -2.14
C ALA A 136 -5.15 -13.49 -3.34
N MET A 137 -4.09 -13.25 -4.11
CA MET A 137 -4.07 -12.34 -5.25
C MET A 137 -4.43 -13.04 -6.57
N ILE A 138 -4.61 -14.36 -6.58
CA ILE A 138 -5.00 -15.12 -7.78
C ILE A 138 -6.50 -15.41 -7.71
N PRO A 139 -7.35 -14.69 -8.46
CA PRO A 139 -8.81 -14.79 -8.36
C PRO A 139 -9.33 -16.00 -9.15
N THR A 140 -8.99 -17.21 -8.71
CA THR A 140 -9.47 -18.47 -9.33
C THR A 140 -10.15 -19.36 -8.31
N ASP A 141 -11.07 -20.21 -8.77
CA ASP A 141 -11.70 -21.25 -7.93
C ASP A 141 -10.68 -22.21 -7.33
N GLU A 142 -9.64 -22.55 -8.09
CA GLU A 142 -8.56 -23.39 -7.60
C GLU A 142 -7.81 -22.73 -6.45
N ALA A 143 -7.36 -21.47 -6.60
CA ALA A 143 -6.69 -20.74 -5.52
C ALA A 143 -7.57 -20.65 -4.25
N HIS A 144 -8.86 -20.34 -4.44
CA HIS A 144 -9.81 -20.25 -3.34
C HIS A 144 -9.98 -21.59 -2.62
N ARG A 145 -10.14 -22.68 -3.36
CA ARG A 145 -10.24 -24.04 -2.80
C ARG A 145 -8.99 -24.39 -2.00
N ARG A 146 -7.80 -24.10 -2.55
CA ARG A 146 -6.52 -24.37 -1.87
C ARG A 146 -6.37 -23.59 -0.56
N LEU A 147 -6.84 -22.34 -0.50
CA LEU A 147 -6.86 -21.57 0.74
C LEU A 147 -7.85 -22.15 1.77
N LYS A 148 -9.03 -22.59 1.33
CA LYS A 148 -10.00 -23.27 2.22
C LYS A 148 -9.44 -24.57 2.79
N ASP A 149 -8.83 -25.40 1.95
CA ASP A 149 -8.19 -26.67 2.37
C ASP A 149 -7.03 -26.40 3.34
N ALA A 150 -6.26 -25.33 3.10
CA ALA A 150 -5.16 -24.93 3.95
C ALA A 150 -5.61 -24.52 5.37
N LEU A 151 -6.82 -23.97 5.53
CA LEU A 151 -7.34 -23.53 6.83
C LEU A 151 -7.43 -24.70 7.83
N ALA A 152 -7.78 -25.89 7.35
CA ALA A 152 -7.82 -27.09 8.18
C ALA A 152 -6.42 -27.68 8.46
N ARG A 153 -5.50 -27.55 7.49
CA ARG A 153 -4.17 -28.19 7.51
C ARG A 153 -3.11 -27.37 8.25
N ASP A 154 -3.05 -26.05 8.03
CA ASP A 154 -2.03 -25.17 8.60
C ASP A 154 -2.63 -24.24 9.67
N ARG A 155 -3.00 -24.85 10.80
CA ARG A 155 -3.57 -24.14 11.95
C ARG A 155 -2.64 -23.07 12.52
N ALA A 156 -1.33 -23.13 12.27
CA ALA A 156 -0.37 -22.16 12.78
C ALA A 156 -0.40 -20.83 12.00
N LEU A 157 -0.87 -20.85 10.76
CA LEU A 157 -1.05 -19.68 9.88
C LEU A 157 -2.53 -19.43 9.56
N GLY A 158 -3.44 -19.93 10.39
CA GLY A 158 -4.89 -19.77 10.20
C GLY A 158 -5.29 -18.31 10.03
N ASP A 159 -4.73 -17.39 10.82
CA ASP A 159 -4.97 -15.95 10.73
C ASP A 159 -4.56 -15.37 9.37
N VAL A 160 -3.40 -15.79 8.83
CA VAL A 160 -2.95 -15.40 7.49
C VAL A 160 -3.90 -15.92 6.42
N ILE A 161 -4.30 -17.19 6.52
CA ILE A 161 -5.21 -17.85 5.55
C ILE A 161 -6.59 -17.17 5.60
N ALA A 162 -7.09 -16.82 6.78
CA ALA A 162 -8.34 -16.10 6.94
C ALA A 162 -8.28 -14.72 6.26
N ARG A 163 -7.19 -13.97 6.43
CA ARG A 163 -7.01 -12.69 5.71
C ARG A 163 -6.88 -12.87 4.20
N ALA A 164 -6.24 -13.94 3.74
CA ALA A 164 -6.18 -14.28 2.32
C ALA A 164 -7.57 -14.55 1.73
N LEU A 165 -8.43 -15.28 2.46
CA LEU A 165 -9.82 -15.53 2.05
C LEU A 165 -10.65 -14.24 2.06
N VAL A 166 -10.45 -13.35 3.04
CA VAL A 166 -11.08 -12.02 3.06
C VAL A 166 -10.68 -11.18 1.86
N GLN A 167 -9.39 -11.18 1.47
CA GLN A 167 -8.93 -10.46 0.29
C GLN A 167 -9.61 -10.95 -0.99
N GLN A 168 -9.84 -12.25 -1.13
CA GLN A 168 -10.60 -12.78 -2.26
C GLN A 168 -12.08 -12.37 -2.22
N GLY A 169 -12.61 -12.02 -1.04
CA GLY A 169 -13.95 -11.47 -0.89
C GLY A 169 -15.08 -12.46 -1.16
N ARG A 170 -14.79 -13.77 -1.11
CA ARG A 170 -15.71 -14.85 -1.48
C ARG A 170 -16.48 -15.39 -0.27
N PRO A 171 -17.80 -15.17 -0.16
CA PRO A 171 -18.61 -15.58 0.99
C PRO A 171 -18.58 -17.10 1.26
N GLU A 172 -18.24 -17.93 0.26
CA GLU A 172 -18.13 -19.40 0.38
C GLU A 172 -17.06 -19.86 1.37
N ALA A 173 -16.19 -18.95 1.83
CA ALA A 173 -15.22 -19.18 2.90
C ALA A 173 -15.83 -19.13 4.31
N ILE A 174 -17.00 -18.50 4.50
CA ILE A 174 -17.60 -18.25 5.82
C ILE A 174 -17.81 -19.55 6.60
N ALA A 175 -18.36 -20.59 5.97
CA ALA A 175 -18.60 -21.87 6.63
C ALA A 175 -17.29 -22.55 7.08
N ALA A 176 -16.23 -22.46 6.27
CA ALA A 176 -14.93 -23.03 6.61
C ALA A 176 -14.25 -22.27 7.77
N LEU A 177 -14.37 -20.94 7.79
CA LEU A 177 -13.90 -20.09 8.88
C LEU A 177 -14.66 -20.39 10.19
N ALA A 178 -15.99 -20.51 10.13
CA ALA A 178 -16.82 -20.83 11.28
C ALA A 178 -16.45 -22.20 11.87
N ALA A 179 -16.32 -23.23 11.02
CA ALA A 179 -15.90 -24.56 11.45
C ALA A 179 -14.50 -24.54 12.10
N SER A 180 -13.56 -23.78 11.54
CA SER A 180 -12.20 -23.66 12.08
C SER A 180 -12.17 -22.89 13.41
N ALA A 181 -13.09 -21.95 13.62
CA ALA A 181 -13.21 -21.15 14.83
C ALA A 181 -13.63 -21.93 16.07
N VAL A 182 -14.39 -23.01 15.89
CA VAL A 182 -14.85 -23.89 16.99
C VAL A 182 -13.67 -24.41 17.80
N HIS A 183 -12.65 -24.91 17.11
CA HIS A 183 -11.47 -25.56 17.72
C HIS A 183 -10.25 -24.63 17.84
N ALA A 184 -10.38 -23.35 17.44
CA ALA A 184 -9.29 -22.40 17.48
C ALA A 184 -9.05 -21.83 18.90
N PRO A 185 -7.79 -21.50 19.26
CA PRO A 185 -7.53 -20.76 20.48
C PRO A 185 -8.21 -19.38 20.44
N LYS A 186 -8.55 -18.82 21.62
CA LYS A 186 -9.35 -17.58 21.74
C LYS A 186 -8.87 -16.43 20.85
N TRP A 187 -7.56 -16.24 20.72
CA TRP A 187 -7.01 -15.16 19.89
C TRP A 187 -7.26 -15.39 18.39
N MET A 188 -7.13 -16.63 17.90
CA MET A 188 -7.36 -16.97 16.50
C MET A 188 -8.86 -17.02 16.17
N ARG A 189 -9.69 -17.46 17.11
CA ARG A 189 -11.15 -17.36 16.97
C ARG A 189 -11.60 -15.94 16.64
N ARG A 190 -11.01 -14.93 17.29
CA ARG A 190 -11.30 -13.51 17.01
C ARG A 190 -10.90 -13.08 15.60
N GLU A 191 -9.76 -13.55 15.10
CA GLU A 191 -9.33 -13.29 13.73
C GLU A 191 -10.32 -13.90 12.72
N PHE A 192 -10.80 -15.12 12.98
CA PHE A 192 -11.83 -15.77 12.15
C PHE A 192 -13.18 -15.07 12.22
N GLU A 193 -13.63 -14.66 13.41
CA GLU A 193 -14.86 -13.88 13.57
C GLU A 193 -14.78 -12.54 12.83
N SER A 194 -13.62 -11.86 12.91
CA SER A 194 -13.36 -10.62 12.16
C SER A 194 -13.37 -10.86 10.65
N ALA A 195 -12.79 -11.97 10.19
CA ALA A 195 -12.81 -12.37 8.78
C ALA A 195 -14.23 -12.70 8.28
N ILE A 196 -15.03 -13.39 9.09
CA ILE A 196 -16.45 -13.66 8.77
C ILE A 196 -17.22 -12.35 8.65
N ALA A 197 -17.07 -11.43 9.62
CA ALA A 197 -17.72 -10.13 9.56
C ALA A 197 -17.32 -9.36 8.28
N ALA A 198 -16.04 -9.35 7.93
CA ALA A 198 -15.56 -8.71 6.70
C ALA A 198 -16.18 -9.34 5.44
N LEU A 199 -16.30 -10.67 5.36
CA LEU A 199 -16.90 -11.36 4.23
C LEU A 199 -18.42 -11.14 4.11
N VAL A 200 -19.13 -11.02 5.25
CA VAL A 200 -20.57 -10.72 5.27
C VAL A 200 -20.85 -9.31 4.74
N HIS A 201 -20.01 -8.33 5.09
CA HIS A 201 -20.18 -6.94 4.65
C HIS A 201 -19.67 -6.66 3.24
N GLY A 202 -19.03 -7.65 2.62
CA GLY A 202 -18.37 -7.51 1.33
C GLY A 202 -16.95 -6.93 1.45
N PRO A 203 -16.11 -7.15 0.43
CA PRO A 203 -14.71 -6.74 0.47
C PRO A 203 -14.60 -5.20 0.50
N VAL A 204 -13.73 -4.69 1.37
CA VAL A 204 -13.24 -3.31 1.26
C VAL A 204 -12.45 -3.22 -0.04
N ALA A 205 -12.79 -2.26 -0.90
CA ALA A 205 -12.05 -2.05 -2.14
C ALA A 205 -10.57 -1.84 -1.79
N PRO A 206 -9.63 -2.58 -2.42
CA PRO A 206 -8.21 -2.44 -2.11
C PRO A 206 -7.78 -0.99 -2.37
N ASP A 207 -6.94 -0.48 -1.49
CA ASP A 207 -6.39 0.87 -1.60
C ASP A 207 -5.74 1.03 -2.99
N PRO A 208 -6.14 2.04 -3.78
CA PRO A 208 -5.53 2.29 -5.08
C PRO A 208 -3.99 2.38 -5.05
N VAL A 209 -3.38 2.80 -3.93
CA VAL A 209 -1.93 2.82 -3.74
C VAL A 209 -1.29 1.44 -3.90
N GLU A 210 -2.03 0.36 -3.59
CA GLU A 210 -1.53 -1.02 -3.73
C GLU A 210 -1.41 -1.47 -5.19
N ARG A 211 -2.07 -0.78 -6.12
CA ARG A 211 -2.12 -1.18 -7.54
C ARG A 211 -0.97 -0.63 -8.36
N ASP A 212 -0.53 0.60 -8.08
CA ASP A 212 0.60 1.20 -8.78
C ASP A 212 1.90 0.88 -8.04
N TRP A 213 2.78 0.10 -8.67
CA TRP A 213 4.07 -0.28 -8.10
C TRP A 213 4.92 0.93 -7.69
N ARG A 214 4.79 2.07 -8.39
CA ARG A 214 5.52 3.31 -8.11
C ARG A 214 5.14 3.92 -6.77
N LEU A 215 3.91 3.68 -6.32
CA LEU A 215 3.43 4.13 -5.01
C LEU A 215 3.62 3.05 -3.96
N ARG A 216 3.20 1.81 -4.29
CA ARG A 216 3.28 0.63 -3.41
C ARG A 216 4.68 0.39 -2.86
N TYR A 217 5.71 0.58 -3.69
CA TYR A 217 7.11 0.33 -3.33
C TYR A 217 7.95 1.61 -3.17
N ARG A 218 7.33 2.79 -3.07
CA ARG A 218 8.05 4.01 -2.67
C ARG A 218 8.43 3.92 -1.19
N ARG A 219 9.73 3.85 -0.89
CA ARG A 219 10.24 3.86 0.49
C ARG A 219 10.00 5.24 1.10
N LEU A 220 9.40 5.28 2.29
CA LEU A 220 9.07 6.52 2.96
C LEU A 220 10.07 6.83 4.08
N PRO A 221 10.72 8.02 4.06
CA PRO A 221 11.60 8.45 5.16
C PRO A 221 10.93 8.42 6.54
N ALA A 222 9.65 8.80 6.65
CA ALA A 222 8.91 8.74 7.92
C ALA A 222 8.76 7.32 8.49
N LEU A 223 8.91 6.28 7.67
CA LEU A 223 8.88 4.88 8.08
C LEU A 223 10.28 4.27 8.24
N GLY A 224 11.32 5.10 8.36
CA GLY A 224 12.71 4.64 8.42
C GLY A 224 13.13 3.95 7.13
N TRP A 225 12.68 4.48 5.99
CA TRP A 225 12.90 3.91 4.65
C TRP A 225 12.25 2.54 4.43
N ASN A 226 11.14 2.26 5.14
CA ASN A 226 10.24 1.16 4.82
C ASN A 226 9.10 1.60 3.90
N PHE A 227 8.42 0.62 3.31
CA PHE A 227 7.21 0.80 2.52
C PHE A 227 5.98 0.93 3.42
N PRO A 228 4.90 1.56 2.94
CA PRO A 228 3.57 1.31 3.49
C PRO A 228 3.33 -0.20 3.61
N LEU A 229 2.95 -0.65 4.82
CA LEU A 229 2.75 -2.07 5.07
C LEU A 229 1.39 -2.51 4.52
N THR A 230 1.41 -3.49 3.62
CA THR A 230 0.20 -4.24 3.26
C THR A 230 -0.20 -5.16 4.41
N TRP A 231 -1.40 -5.73 4.32
CA TRP A 231 -1.85 -6.76 5.24
C TRP A 231 -0.83 -7.93 5.34
N LEU A 232 -0.23 -8.31 4.21
CA LEU A 232 0.76 -9.37 4.11
C LEU A 232 2.09 -8.95 4.76
N GLY A 233 2.50 -7.70 4.60
CA GLY A 233 3.66 -7.13 5.30
C GLY A 233 3.47 -7.11 6.82
N VAL A 234 2.29 -6.75 7.29
CA VAL A 234 1.94 -6.83 8.73
C VAL A 234 2.00 -8.27 9.22
N ALA A 235 1.41 -9.22 8.49
CA ALA A 235 1.47 -10.63 8.84
C ALA A 235 2.93 -11.13 8.91
N ALA A 236 3.74 -10.84 7.90
CA ALA A 236 5.15 -11.19 7.87
C ALA A 236 5.91 -10.63 9.09
N LEU A 237 5.67 -9.37 9.45
CA LEU A 237 6.29 -8.74 10.61
C LEU A 237 5.84 -9.38 11.93
N VAL A 238 4.54 -9.66 12.08
CA VAL A 238 3.95 -10.25 13.28
C VAL A 238 4.42 -11.70 13.48
N HIS A 239 4.56 -12.48 12.41
CA HIS A 239 5.05 -13.86 12.51
C HIS A 239 6.57 -13.93 12.68
N ARG A 240 7.32 -12.94 12.21
CA ARG A 240 8.74 -12.77 12.52
C ARG A 240 8.96 -12.34 13.97
N SER A 241 8.14 -11.41 14.45
CA SER A 241 8.22 -10.91 15.81
C SER A 241 7.70 -11.97 16.78
N GLY A 242 8.54 -12.38 17.74
CA GLY A 242 8.23 -13.50 18.64
C GLY A 242 6.89 -13.38 19.41
N PRO A 243 6.52 -14.39 20.21
CA PRO A 243 5.21 -14.49 20.86
C PRO A 243 4.74 -13.23 21.62
N ARG A 244 5.68 -12.44 22.18
CA ARG A 244 5.39 -11.19 22.89
C ARG A 244 4.79 -10.10 22.01
N ALA A 245 5.22 -9.97 20.75
CA ALA A 245 4.65 -9.00 19.81
C ALA A 245 3.22 -9.39 19.41
N ARG A 246 2.99 -10.69 19.15
CA ARG A 246 1.65 -11.26 18.91
C ARG A 246 0.70 -11.04 20.09
N ALA A 247 1.18 -11.29 21.32
CA ALA A 247 0.39 -11.04 22.52
C ALA A 247 0.04 -9.54 22.70
N ARG A 248 0.92 -8.62 22.30
CA ARG A 248 0.65 -7.18 22.34
C ARG A 248 -0.35 -6.74 21.27
N ALA A 249 -0.28 -7.29 20.05
CA ALA A 249 -1.29 -7.05 19.01
C ALA A 249 -2.69 -7.53 19.45
N ALA A 250 -2.75 -8.67 20.15
CA ALA A 250 -4.01 -9.22 20.69
C ALA A 250 -4.61 -8.44 21.88
N ARG A 251 -3.90 -7.43 22.42
CA ARG A 251 -4.36 -6.55 23.53
C ARG A 251 -5.09 -5.29 23.05
N GLY A 252 -5.46 -5.21 21.77
CA GLY A 252 -6.34 -4.16 21.27
C GLY A 252 -7.69 -4.09 22.01
N PRO A 253 -8.46 -2.99 21.85
CA PRO A 253 -9.76 -2.84 22.49
C PRO A 253 -10.65 -4.08 22.23
N LEU A 254 -11.42 -4.47 23.25
CA LEU A 254 -12.27 -5.65 23.23
C LEU A 254 -13.12 -5.69 21.94
N SER A 255 -13.03 -6.81 21.21
CA SER A 255 -13.84 -7.06 20.03
C SER A 255 -15.31 -7.20 20.44
N LEU A 256 -16.17 -6.55 19.67
CA LEU A 256 -17.61 -6.82 19.59
C LEU A 256 -17.86 -8.33 19.48
N THR A 257 -19.01 -8.83 19.94
CA THR A 257 -19.38 -10.22 19.62
C THR A 257 -19.51 -10.37 18.09
N LEU A 258 -19.43 -11.58 17.54
CA LEU A 258 -19.65 -11.78 16.10
C LEU A 258 -21.01 -11.19 15.65
N PHE A 259 -22.05 -11.34 16.48
CA PHE A 259 -23.35 -10.75 16.24
C PHE A 259 -23.28 -9.21 16.18
N ASP A 260 -22.64 -8.57 17.16
CA ASP A 260 -22.47 -7.12 17.18
C ASP A 260 -21.58 -6.62 16.01
N ALA A 261 -20.53 -7.36 15.64
CA ALA A 261 -19.68 -7.04 14.50
C ALA A 261 -20.44 -7.13 13.16
N ILE A 262 -21.44 -7.99 13.07
CA ILE A 262 -22.32 -8.10 11.91
C ILE A 262 -23.37 -6.98 11.93
N THR A 263 -24.01 -6.73 13.07
CA THR A 263 -25.22 -5.89 13.14
C THR A 263 -24.97 -4.41 13.46
N ASP A 264 -23.86 -4.05 14.10
CA ASP A 264 -23.59 -2.67 14.53
C ASP A 264 -22.68 -1.91 13.54
N ILE A 265 -23.26 -0.94 12.85
CA ILE A 265 -22.55 -0.02 11.94
C ILE A 265 -21.74 1.04 12.72
N ALA A 266 -22.21 1.48 13.89
CA ALA A 266 -21.57 2.51 14.72
C ALA A 266 -20.27 2.00 15.39
N ALA A 267 -20.18 0.69 15.56
CA ALA A 267 -18.99 -0.04 15.93
C ALA A 267 -17.81 0.16 14.95
N ARG A 268 -18.09 0.37 13.66
CA ARG A 268 -17.09 0.45 12.58
C ARG A 268 -16.43 1.83 12.57
N ARG A 269 -15.12 1.91 12.74
CA ARG A 269 -14.37 3.19 12.81
C ARG A 269 -14.57 4.10 11.60
N GLU A 270 -14.71 3.53 10.40
CA GLU A 270 -14.85 4.28 9.15
C GLU A 270 -16.24 4.89 8.95
N GLY A 271 -17.29 4.24 9.46
CA GLY A 271 -18.69 4.68 9.38
C GLY A 271 -19.14 5.61 10.51
N ARG A 272 -18.27 5.92 11.48
CA ARG A 272 -18.63 6.83 12.59
C ARG A 272 -18.89 8.24 12.04
N PRO A 273 -20.05 8.84 12.36
CA PRO A 273 -20.34 10.21 11.96
C PRO A 273 -19.34 11.17 12.62
N CYS A 274 -19.12 12.31 11.97
CA CYS A 274 -18.28 13.37 12.50
C CYS A 274 -18.80 13.82 13.86
N ARG A 275 -17.96 13.75 14.90
CA ARG A 275 -18.32 14.13 16.28
C ARG A 275 -18.79 15.57 16.42
N ARG A 276 -18.44 16.44 15.46
CA ARG A 276 -18.82 17.85 15.46
C ARG A 276 -20.11 18.13 14.69
N CYS A 277 -20.35 17.43 13.57
CA CYS A 277 -21.45 17.77 12.68
C CYS A 277 -22.51 16.69 12.52
N GLY A 278 -22.32 15.50 13.09
CA GLY A 278 -23.20 14.35 12.91
C GLY A 278 -23.21 13.76 11.50
N GLY A 279 -22.54 14.42 10.54
CA GLY A 279 -22.52 14.01 9.13
C GLY A 279 -21.51 12.91 8.82
N VAL A 280 -21.71 12.27 7.69
CA VAL A 280 -20.83 11.20 7.19
C VAL A 280 -19.55 11.82 6.60
N TYR A 281 -18.42 11.13 6.78
CA TYR A 281 -17.17 11.53 6.14
C TYR A 281 -17.12 11.04 4.69
N TRP A 282 -16.50 11.81 3.79
CA TRP A 282 -16.25 11.42 2.41
C TRP A 282 -14.87 11.88 1.92
N ARG A 283 -14.51 11.51 0.69
CA ARG A 283 -13.18 11.76 0.09
C ARG A 283 -13.31 12.46 -1.27
N PRO A 284 -13.63 13.76 -1.33
CA PRO A 284 -13.84 14.46 -2.60
C PRO A 284 -12.56 14.58 -3.43
N ALA A 285 -11.41 14.67 -2.75
CA ALA A 285 -10.08 14.73 -3.36
C ALA A 285 -9.11 13.78 -2.63
N GLY A 286 -9.56 12.55 -2.36
CA GLY A 286 -8.77 11.46 -1.74
C GLY A 286 -8.61 11.52 -0.22
N LEU A 287 -8.61 12.71 0.38
CA LEU A 287 -8.55 12.90 1.83
C LEU A 287 -9.93 12.84 2.50
N ARG A 288 -10.00 12.17 3.66
CA ARG A 288 -11.23 12.02 4.44
C ARG A 288 -11.60 13.34 5.11
N VAL A 289 -12.74 13.91 4.73
CA VAL A 289 -13.25 15.20 5.21
C VAL A 289 -14.71 15.10 5.63
N CYS A 290 -15.15 16.05 6.45
CA CYS A 290 -16.57 16.29 6.71
C CYS A 290 -16.99 17.62 6.07
N ARG A 291 -18.28 17.94 6.11
CA ARG A 291 -18.84 19.17 5.50
C ARG A 291 -18.16 20.47 5.93
N HIS A 292 -17.67 20.56 7.16
CA HIS A 292 -17.02 21.78 7.65
C HIS A 292 -15.54 21.92 7.25
N THR A 293 -14.90 20.81 6.85
CA THR A 293 -13.46 20.78 6.52
C THR A 293 -13.20 20.57 5.04
N ALA A 294 -14.21 20.16 4.26
CA ALA A 294 -14.05 19.76 2.87
C ALA A 294 -13.45 20.88 2.01
N GLU A 295 -14.06 22.06 2.02
CA GLU A 295 -13.60 23.21 1.24
C GLU A 295 -12.16 23.62 1.61
N ALA A 296 -11.91 23.90 2.90
CA ALA A 296 -10.60 24.32 3.37
C ALA A 296 -9.50 23.29 3.06
N MET A 297 -9.83 21.99 3.08
CA MET A 297 -8.89 20.94 2.70
C MET A 297 -8.62 20.94 1.19
N VAL A 298 -9.66 21.00 0.34
CA VAL A 298 -9.49 21.01 -1.12
C VAL A 298 -8.69 22.23 -1.59
N GLU A 299 -8.95 23.40 -1.00
CA GLU A 299 -8.14 24.59 -1.25
C GLU A 299 -6.69 24.39 -0.78
N LEU A 300 -6.45 23.66 0.31
CA LEU A 300 -5.10 23.43 0.84
C LEU A 300 -4.34 22.55 -0.14
N GLN A 301 -5.00 21.51 -0.65
CA GLN A 301 -4.48 20.65 -1.70
C GLN A 301 -4.17 21.46 -2.96
N ALA A 302 -5.05 22.38 -3.37
CA ALA A 302 -4.83 23.24 -4.54
C ALA A 302 -3.61 24.15 -4.38
N ALA A 303 -3.45 24.82 -3.23
CA ALA A 303 -2.28 25.66 -3.01
C ALA A 303 -0.96 24.86 -2.90
N ARG A 304 -1.01 23.59 -2.49
CA ARG A 304 0.16 22.71 -2.56
C ARG A 304 0.58 22.50 -4.02
N LEU A 305 -0.37 22.24 -4.91
CA LEU A 305 -0.12 22.12 -6.35
C LEU A 305 0.37 23.43 -6.97
N ASP A 306 -0.26 24.56 -6.67
CA ASP A 306 0.18 25.89 -7.14
C ASP A 306 1.63 26.17 -6.74
N ARG A 307 2.07 25.78 -5.54
CA ARG A 307 3.47 25.94 -5.11
C ARG A 307 4.46 25.11 -5.92
N TRP A 308 4.09 23.87 -6.29
CA TRP A 308 4.94 23.04 -7.14
C TRP A 308 5.02 23.61 -8.56
N LEU A 309 3.88 24.01 -9.13
CA LEU A 309 3.83 24.64 -10.44
C LEU A 309 4.65 25.94 -10.49
N ALA A 310 4.57 26.78 -9.47
CA ALA A 310 5.37 27.99 -9.35
C ALA A 310 6.88 27.71 -9.25
N ALA A 311 7.27 26.52 -8.78
CA ALA A 311 8.66 26.04 -8.75
C ALA A 311 9.08 25.31 -10.03
N GLY A 312 8.23 25.29 -11.07
CA GLY A 312 8.49 24.60 -12.34
C GLY A 312 8.27 23.09 -12.30
N VAL A 313 7.74 22.54 -11.20
CA VAL A 313 7.39 21.12 -11.09
C VAL A 313 6.01 20.91 -11.68
N THR A 314 5.94 20.19 -12.81
CA THR A 314 4.70 19.99 -13.58
C THR A 314 4.14 18.57 -13.50
N ASP A 315 4.95 17.58 -13.12
CA ASP A 315 4.54 16.19 -13.01
C ASP A 315 4.44 15.71 -11.55
N VAL A 316 3.51 14.77 -11.33
CA VAL A 316 3.24 14.17 -10.01
C VAL A 316 4.46 13.47 -9.42
N TRP A 317 5.31 12.86 -10.24
CA TRP A 317 6.42 12.04 -9.76
C TRP A 317 7.55 12.89 -9.18
N THR A 318 7.92 13.97 -9.87
CA THR A 318 8.87 14.97 -9.36
C THR A 318 8.34 15.64 -8.08
N ALA A 319 7.04 15.92 -8.01
CA ALA A 319 6.43 16.45 -6.77
C ALA A 319 6.47 15.45 -5.61
N LEU A 320 6.31 14.14 -5.88
CA LEU A 320 6.48 13.10 -4.87
C LEU A 320 7.93 13.00 -4.40
N ASP A 321 8.90 13.16 -5.31
CA ASP A 321 10.32 13.18 -4.97
C ASP A 321 10.65 14.39 -4.06
N ASP A 322 10.05 15.56 -4.32
CA ASP A 322 10.16 16.72 -3.42
C ASP A 322 9.52 16.45 -2.04
N CYS A 323 8.38 15.75 -1.99
CA CYS A 323 7.78 15.31 -0.72
C CYS A 323 8.75 14.45 0.10
N ASP A 324 9.42 13.48 -0.54
CA ASP A 324 10.36 12.60 0.14
C ASP A 324 11.61 13.36 0.59
N ALA A 325 12.13 14.26 -0.25
CA ALA A 325 13.23 15.14 0.11
C ALA A 325 12.86 16.06 1.30
N ALA A 326 11.64 16.60 1.33
CA ALA A 326 11.14 17.42 2.43
C ALA A 326 11.03 16.63 3.74
N GLU A 327 10.50 15.41 3.69
CA GLU A 327 10.39 14.54 4.86
C GLU A 327 11.76 14.15 5.41
N LEU A 328 12.73 13.87 4.53
CA LEU A 328 14.11 13.59 4.92
C LEU A 328 14.77 14.81 5.60
N ARG A 329 14.53 16.03 5.07
CA ARG A 329 15.00 17.27 5.71
C ARG A 329 14.42 17.42 7.11
N ILE A 330 13.11 17.17 7.28
CA ILE A 330 12.42 17.23 8.57
C ILE A 330 12.97 16.19 9.54
N ALA A 331 13.17 14.95 9.10
CA ALA A 331 13.70 13.87 9.93
C ALA A 331 15.12 14.17 10.44
N ARG A 332 15.96 14.83 9.62
CA ARG A 332 17.35 15.17 9.97
C ARG A 332 17.50 16.43 10.81
N ARG A 333 16.75 17.48 10.49
CA ARG A 333 16.93 18.84 11.07
C ARG A 333 15.86 19.20 12.10
N GLY A 334 14.87 18.32 12.30
CA GLY A 334 13.63 18.65 12.99
C GLY A 334 12.69 19.45 12.09
N GLY A 335 11.39 19.42 12.41
CA GLY A 335 10.38 20.19 11.71
C GLY A 335 9.14 20.39 12.56
N SER A 336 8.43 21.49 12.33
CA SER A 336 7.18 21.79 13.01
C SER A 336 6.11 20.75 12.67
N ALA A 337 5.08 20.66 13.52
CA ALA A 337 3.91 19.82 13.22
C ALA A 337 3.28 20.22 11.89
N LEU A 338 3.15 21.53 11.64
CA LEU A 338 2.60 22.08 10.40
C LEU A 338 3.41 21.65 9.16
N GLN A 339 4.74 21.66 9.22
CA GLN A 339 5.57 21.20 8.09
C GLN A 339 5.32 19.74 7.76
N ARG A 340 5.21 18.87 8.78
CA ARG A 340 4.89 17.45 8.60
C ARG A 340 3.51 17.26 7.99
N ASP A 341 2.52 18.00 8.51
CA ASP A 341 1.13 17.91 8.01
C ASP A 341 1.03 18.36 6.55
N LEU A 342 1.74 19.43 6.15
CA LEU A 342 1.74 19.92 4.75
C LEU A 342 2.40 18.94 3.78
N VAL A 343 3.47 18.24 4.20
CA VAL A 343 4.09 17.17 3.40
C VAL A 343 3.13 16.00 3.28
N ALA A 344 2.46 15.61 4.37
CA ALA A 344 1.50 14.50 4.37
C ALA A 344 0.27 14.80 3.49
N VAL A 345 -0.31 16.01 3.57
CA VAL A 345 -1.41 16.46 2.70
C VAL A 345 -0.97 16.50 1.24
N GLY A 346 0.23 17.02 0.97
CA GLY A 346 0.81 17.04 -0.37
C GLY A 346 0.91 15.63 -0.96
N ARG A 347 1.56 14.71 -0.23
CA ARG A 347 1.72 13.32 -0.65
C ARG A 347 0.39 12.62 -0.87
N ALA A 348 -0.57 12.77 0.05
CA ALA A 348 -1.89 12.18 -0.09
C ALA A 348 -2.66 12.69 -1.32
N THR A 349 -2.49 13.98 -1.65
CA THR A 349 -3.08 14.58 -2.85
C THR A 349 -2.45 14.00 -4.11
N LEU A 350 -1.12 13.89 -4.15
CA LEU A 350 -0.40 13.30 -5.27
C LEU A 350 -0.76 11.83 -5.48
N PHE A 351 -0.91 11.06 -4.39
CA PHE A 351 -1.41 9.69 -4.47
C PHE A 351 -2.79 9.65 -5.10
N TRP A 352 -3.73 10.47 -4.63
CA TRP A 352 -5.06 10.59 -5.21
C TRP A 352 -5.03 10.91 -6.71
N LEU A 353 -4.18 11.83 -7.15
CA LEU A 353 -4.02 12.16 -8.57
C LEU A 353 -3.60 10.95 -9.40
N VAL A 354 -2.65 10.14 -8.92
CA VAL A 354 -2.29 8.86 -9.56
C VAL A 354 -3.49 7.91 -9.62
N THR A 355 -4.29 7.82 -8.55
CA THR A 355 -5.47 6.92 -8.53
C THR A 355 -6.50 7.26 -9.62
N ILE A 356 -6.62 8.53 -9.98
CA ILE A 356 -7.52 9.03 -11.03
C ILE A 356 -6.80 9.22 -12.38
N ARG A 357 -5.60 8.64 -12.53
CA ARG A 357 -4.73 8.69 -13.73
C ARG A 357 -4.44 10.11 -14.20
N CYS A 358 -4.17 11.01 -13.25
CA CYS A 358 -3.80 12.39 -13.50
C CYS A 358 -2.34 12.59 -13.06
N GLU A 359 -1.42 12.66 -14.02
CA GLU A 359 0.01 12.84 -13.74
C GLU A 359 0.48 14.28 -13.95
N ASP A 360 -0.29 15.09 -14.67
CA ASP A 360 -0.03 16.52 -14.89
C ASP A 360 -0.66 17.36 -13.77
N LEU A 361 0.16 18.19 -13.11
CA LEU A 361 -0.27 19.01 -11.98
C LEU A 361 -1.15 20.20 -12.37
N HIS A 362 -1.07 20.71 -13.60
CA HIS A 362 -2.00 21.73 -14.09
C HIS A 362 -3.41 21.15 -14.18
N ILE A 363 -3.54 19.95 -14.75
CA ILE A 363 -4.82 19.23 -14.83
C ILE A 363 -5.32 18.89 -13.42
N GLY A 364 -4.45 18.41 -12.53
CA GLY A 364 -4.79 18.12 -11.14
C GLY A 364 -5.32 19.34 -10.39
N LEU A 365 -4.70 20.50 -10.60
CA LEU A 365 -5.10 21.77 -10.00
C LEU A 365 -6.45 22.24 -10.52
N GLN A 366 -6.70 22.15 -11.83
CA GLN A 366 -7.99 22.47 -12.42
C GLN A 366 -9.11 21.60 -11.81
N ARG A 367 -8.85 20.30 -11.62
CA ARG A 367 -9.81 19.39 -10.97
C ARG A 367 -10.11 19.79 -9.52
N LEU A 368 -9.10 20.12 -8.73
CA LEU A 368 -9.31 20.59 -7.35
C LEU A 368 -10.13 21.89 -7.31
N ARG A 369 -9.90 22.81 -8.24
CA ARG A 369 -10.67 24.05 -8.35
C ARG A 369 -12.14 23.78 -8.70
N LEU A 370 -12.41 22.84 -9.60
CA LEU A 370 -13.79 22.40 -9.90
C LEU A 370 -14.48 21.80 -8.67
N ILE A 371 -13.81 20.87 -7.98
CA ILE A 371 -14.34 20.29 -6.73
C ILE A 371 -14.61 21.38 -5.69
N SER A 372 -13.71 22.36 -5.56
CA SER A 372 -13.88 23.48 -4.63
C SER A 372 -15.10 24.34 -4.97
N ASN A 373 -15.37 24.57 -6.26
CA ASN A 373 -16.55 25.32 -6.70
C ASN A 373 -17.85 24.56 -6.42
N ASP A 374 -17.87 23.24 -6.68
CA ASP A 374 -19.03 22.39 -6.38
C ASP A 374 -19.35 22.35 -4.88
N LEU A 375 -18.33 22.38 -4.03
CA LEU A 375 -18.49 22.44 -2.57
C LEU A 375 -19.01 23.80 -2.08
N ARG A 376 -18.83 24.87 -2.86
CA ARG A 376 -19.29 26.23 -2.53
C ARG A 376 -20.74 26.50 -2.92
N ASP A 377 -21.31 25.68 -3.81
CA ASP A 377 -22.68 25.85 -4.31
C ASP A 377 -23.71 25.86 -3.16
N PRO A 378 -24.40 27.00 -2.91
CA PRO A 378 -25.39 27.13 -1.85
C PRO A 378 -26.63 26.27 -2.07
N SER A 379 -26.93 25.85 -3.31
CA SER A 379 -28.12 25.05 -3.63
C SER A 379 -28.02 23.59 -3.14
N ARG A 380 -26.80 23.13 -2.83
CA ARG A 380 -26.50 21.79 -2.31
C ARG A 380 -26.10 21.77 -0.83
N ASN A 381 -25.86 22.94 -0.24
CA ASN A 381 -25.49 23.08 1.17
C ASN A 381 -26.69 23.62 1.96
N ASP A 382 -27.16 22.83 2.92
CA ASP A 382 -28.19 23.26 3.89
C ASP A 382 -27.79 24.62 4.52
N PRO A 383 -28.59 25.70 4.37
CA PRO A 383 -28.19 27.07 4.70
C PRO A 383 -27.95 27.33 6.20
N ALA A 384 -28.15 26.34 7.06
CA ALA A 384 -28.02 26.47 8.51
C ALA A 384 -26.64 26.02 9.05
N SER A 385 -25.54 26.71 8.74
CA SER A 385 -24.36 26.73 9.64
C SER A 385 -23.30 27.78 9.28
N PRO A 386 -23.02 28.76 10.17
CA PRO A 386 -22.03 29.82 9.95
C PRO A 386 -20.57 29.41 10.25
N HIS A 387 -20.28 28.13 10.49
CA HIS A 387 -18.96 27.70 10.99
C HIS A 387 -18.12 27.01 9.90
N ARG A 388 -17.64 27.78 8.90
CA ARG A 388 -16.52 27.36 8.05
C ARG A 388 -15.22 27.49 8.83
N ILE A 389 -14.39 26.44 8.78
CA ILE A 389 -13.11 26.43 9.49
C ILE A 389 -12.07 27.14 8.60
N PRO A 390 -11.31 28.13 9.12
CA PRO A 390 -10.33 28.86 8.33
C PRO A 390 -9.25 27.94 7.74
N TYR A 391 -8.78 28.35 6.56
CA TYR A 391 -7.80 27.69 5.70
C TYR A 391 -6.49 27.29 6.40
N PHE A 392 -6.06 28.03 7.42
CA PHE A 392 -4.83 27.77 8.19
C PHE A 392 -5.08 27.36 9.65
N SER A 393 -6.29 26.92 9.99
CA SER A 393 -6.54 26.52 11.37
C SER A 393 -5.84 25.18 11.69
N PRO A 394 -5.19 25.04 12.87
CA PRO A 394 -4.72 23.76 13.37
C PRO A 394 -5.84 22.70 13.45
N LEU A 395 -7.10 23.13 13.52
CA LEU A 395 -8.27 22.26 13.55
C LEU A 395 -8.47 21.55 12.20
N THR A 396 -8.29 22.24 11.07
CA THR A 396 -8.44 21.64 9.72
C THR A 396 -7.49 20.45 9.54
N LEU A 397 -6.24 20.61 10.00
CA LEU A 397 -5.21 19.56 9.93
C LEU A 397 -5.44 18.44 10.96
N ARG A 398 -5.91 18.77 12.18
CA ARG A 398 -6.26 17.77 13.20
C ARG A 398 -7.47 16.90 12.82
N PHE A 399 -8.46 17.46 12.12
CA PHE A 399 -9.68 16.72 11.73
C PHE A 399 -9.51 15.84 10.50
N ALA A 400 -8.51 16.13 9.66
CA ALA A 400 -8.26 15.36 8.46
C ALA A 400 -7.72 13.95 8.74
N HIS A 401 -7.38 13.62 10.01
CA HIS A 401 -6.73 12.36 10.40
C HIS A 401 -5.77 11.90 9.28
N VAL A 402 -4.80 12.76 8.94
CA VAL A 402 -3.85 12.50 7.86
C VAL A 402 -2.87 11.45 8.35
N ASN A 403 -3.36 10.22 8.46
CA ASN A 403 -2.50 9.07 8.48
C ASN A 403 -2.30 8.72 7.00
N PRO A 404 -1.11 8.98 6.43
CA PRO A 404 -0.80 8.65 5.03
C PRO A 404 -0.84 7.13 4.75
N HIS A 405 -1.20 6.31 5.76
CA HIS A 405 -1.34 4.86 5.69
C HIS A 405 -2.79 4.38 5.92
N ASN A 406 -3.76 5.29 6.07
CA ASN A 406 -5.18 4.97 6.32
C ASN A 406 -6.06 5.35 5.12
N PHE A 407 -5.63 4.89 3.95
CA PHE A 407 -6.40 4.91 2.71
C PHE A 407 -7.29 3.68 2.55
N SER A 408 -7.22 2.71 3.47
CA SER A 408 -8.27 1.73 3.74
C SER A 408 -9.43 2.36 4.51
#